data_AF-A0A831L3Y3-F1
#
_entry.id   AF-A0A831L3Y3-F1
#
_cell.length_a   1.000
_cell.length_b   1.000
_cell.length_c   1.000
_cell.angle_alpha   90.00
_cell.angle_beta   90.00
_cell.angle_gamma   90.00
#
_symmetry.space_group_name_H-M   'P 1'
#
loop_
_entity.id
_entity.type
_entity.pdbx_description
1 polymer ?
#
loop_
_entity_poly.entity_id
_entity_poly.type
_entity_poly.pdbx_seq_one_letter_code
_entity_poly.pdbx_strand_id
1 'polypeptide(L)'
;MTGRRLSTFEKYLTVWVALCIVAGIALGRAAPGLAVALDSLSVYQVSVPIAIALFFMMYPIMVKIDFAEVLRAAKTPKPVALTLFINWAVKPFTMYLLATFFLGYVFIG
;
A
#
# COMPACT_ATOMS: atom_id res chain seq x y z
N MET A 1 17.87 -21.69 -19.95
CA MET A 1 17.51 -20.89 -18.75
C MET A 1 18.05 -19.49 -18.94
N THR A 2 17.32 -18.60 -19.64
CA THR A 2 17.75 -17.22 -19.83
C THR A 2 17.50 -16.46 -18.53
N GLY A 3 18.55 -16.25 -17.75
CA GLY A 3 18.49 -15.45 -16.52
C GLY A 3 18.02 -14.05 -16.86
N ARG A 4 16.75 -13.75 -16.56
CA ARG A 4 16.18 -12.41 -16.71
C ARG A 4 16.96 -11.51 -15.76
N ARG A 5 17.95 -10.75 -16.27
CA ARG A 5 18.67 -9.75 -15.48
C ARG A 5 17.60 -8.81 -14.93
N LEU A 6 17.45 -8.77 -13.60
CA LEU A 6 16.59 -7.81 -12.93
C LEU A 6 16.96 -6.42 -13.45
N SER A 7 15.96 -5.67 -13.92
CA SER A 7 16.19 -4.32 -14.41
C SER A 7 16.87 -3.50 -13.31
N THR A 8 17.76 -2.58 -13.66
CA THR A 8 18.42 -1.68 -12.68
C THR A 8 17.37 -0.99 -11.79
N PHE A 9 16.18 -0.72 -12.34
CA PHE A 9 15.03 -0.20 -11.59
C PHE A 9 14.50 -1.17 -10.53
N GLU A 10 14.29 -2.45 -10.88
CA GLU A 10 13.82 -3.48 -9.94
C GLU A 10 14.85 -3.73 -8.83
N LYS A 11 16.15 -3.72 -9.18
CA LYS A 11 17.24 -3.93 -8.23
C LYS A 11 17.33 -2.81 -7.19
N TYR A 12 17.09 -1.56 -7.59
CA TYR A 12 17.16 -0.38 -6.71
C TYR A 12 15.78 0.14 -6.31
N LEU A 13 14.72 -0.67 -6.42
CA LEU A 13 13.34 -0.24 -6.17
C LEU A 13 13.16 0.40 -4.78
N THR A 14 13.78 -0.17 -3.75
CA THR A 14 13.74 0.40 -2.38
C THR A 14 14.34 1.81 -2.31
N VAL A 15 15.42 2.07 -3.04
CA VAL A 15 16.06 3.40 -3.10
C VAL A 15 15.14 4.38 -3.82
N TRP A 16 14.55 3.96 -4.93
CA TRP A 16 13.58 4.77 -5.67
C TRP A 16 12.35 5.11 -4.84
N VAL A 17 11.79 4.13 -4.09
CA VAL A 17 10.66 4.36 -3.19
C VAL A 17 11.03 5.36 -2.09
N ALA A 18 12.20 5.20 -1.46
CA ALA A 18 12.67 6.13 -0.44
C ALA A 18 12.84 7.55 -0.99
N LEU A 19 13.40 7.68 -2.20
CA LEU A 19 13.55 8.97 -2.89
C LEU A 19 12.19 9.59 -3.18
N CYS A 20 11.22 8.83 -3.70
CA CYS A 20 9.86 9.30 -3.93
C CYS A 20 9.17 9.79 -2.65
N ILE A 21 9.38 9.11 -1.50
CA ILE A 21 8.85 9.54 -0.21
C ILE A 21 9.45 10.89 0.20
N VAL A 22 10.78 11.02 0.17
CA VAL A 22 11.48 12.27 0.55
C VAL A 22 11.08 13.42 -0.36
N ALA A 23 11.04 13.19 -1.68
CA ALA A 23 10.62 14.17 -2.65
C ALA A 23 9.15 14.58 -2.45
N GLY A 24 8.25 13.62 -2.20
CA GLY A 24 6.84 13.87 -1.93
C GLY A 24 6.64 14.71 -0.67
N ILE A 25 7.38 14.45 0.41
CA ILE A 25 7.35 15.26 1.63
C ILE A 25 7.85 16.68 1.36
N ALA A 26 9.01 16.82 0.70
CA ALA A 26 9.57 18.14 0.38
C ALA A 26 8.62 18.98 -0.48
N LEU A 27 8.00 18.36 -1.49
CA LEU A 27 7.03 19.01 -2.37
C LEU A 27 5.76 19.38 -1.61
N GLY A 28 5.22 18.49 -0.77
CA GLY A 28 4.06 18.78 0.08
C GLY A 28 4.29 19.93 1.06
N ARG A 29 5.54 20.12 1.53
CA ARG A 29 5.92 21.26 2.39
C ARG A 29 6.10 22.56 1.60
N ALA A 30 6.67 22.51 0.40
CA ALA A 30 6.92 23.70 -0.43
C ALA A 30 5.65 24.22 -1.13
N ALA A 31 4.69 23.35 -1.43
CA ALA A 31 3.44 23.68 -2.10
C ALA A 31 2.22 23.13 -1.33
N PRO A 32 1.87 23.72 -0.17
CA PRO A 32 0.71 23.28 0.61
C PRO A 32 -0.60 23.44 -0.16
N GLY A 33 -0.66 24.39 -1.09
CA GLY A 33 -1.81 24.57 -2.00
C GLY A 33 -2.08 23.36 -2.89
N LEU A 34 -1.06 22.55 -3.22
CA LEU A 34 -1.26 21.31 -3.97
C LEU A 34 -1.92 20.23 -3.10
N ALA A 35 -1.52 20.11 -1.84
CA ALA A 35 -2.15 19.18 -0.90
C ALA A 35 -3.62 19.57 -0.66
N VAL A 36 -3.90 20.88 -0.49
CA VAL A 36 -5.28 21.39 -0.37
C VAL A 36 -6.07 21.20 -1.67
N ALA A 37 -5.45 21.38 -2.84
CA ALA A 37 -6.11 21.10 -4.11
C ALA A 37 -6.47 19.62 -4.26
N LEU A 38 -5.56 18.70 -3.91
CA LEU A 38 -5.81 17.26 -3.91
C LEU A 38 -6.88 16.85 -2.90
N ASP A 39 -6.95 17.53 -1.76
CA ASP A 39 -8.02 17.37 -0.77
C ASP A 39 -9.34 17.97 -1.24
N SER A 40 -9.33 19.08 -1.99
CA SER A 40 -10.54 19.65 -2.61
C SER A 40 -11.07 18.80 -3.77
N LEU A 41 -10.19 17.99 -4.38
CA LEU A 41 -10.51 16.92 -5.32
C LEU A 41 -10.98 15.63 -4.62
N SER A 42 -11.28 15.70 -3.32
CA SER A 42 -11.87 14.62 -2.54
C SER A 42 -13.39 14.61 -2.67
N VAL A 43 -13.95 13.43 -2.90
CA VAL A 43 -15.40 13.20 -2.90
C VAL A 43 -15.68 12.18 -1.80
N TYR A 44 -16.50 12.54 -0.81
CA TYR A 44 -16.77 11.71 0.38
C TYR A 44 -15.49 11.23 1.11
N GLN A 45 -14.54 12.13 1.37
CA GLN A 45 -13.27 11.83 2.08
C GLN A 45 -12.31 10.91 1.31
N VAL A 46 -12.54 10.67 0.00
CA VAL A 46 -11.65 9.90 -0.86
C VAL A 46 -11.10 10.81 -1.97
N SER A 47 -9.79 11.06 -1.95
CA SER A 47 -9.11 11.84 -3.00
C SER A 47 -9.18 11.11 -4.34
N VAL A 48 -9.83 11.72 -5.34
CA VAL A 48 -9.99 11.13 -6.69
C VAL A 48 -8.64 10.72 -7.32
N PRO A 49 -7.56 11.51 -7.25
CA PRO A 49 -6.26 11.11 -7.79
C PRO A 49 -5.68 9.85 -7.14
N ILE A 50 -5.84 9.72 -5.81
CA ILE A 50 -5.36 8.54 -5.06
C ILE A 50 -6.21 7.32 -5.42
N ALA A 51 -7.53 7.49 -5.53
CA ALA A 51 -8.42 6.41 -5.95
C ALA A 51 -8.06 5.87 -7.33
N ILE A 52 -7.76 6.75 -8.30
CA ILE A 52 -7.30 6.35 -9.64
C ILE A 52 -5.97 5.57 -9.55
N ALA A 53 -5.01 6.05 -8.76
CA ALA A 53 -3.73 5.37 -8.58
C ALA A 53 -3.91 3.96 -7.97
N LEU A 54 -4.74 3.84 -6.93
CA LEU A 54 -5.07 2.55 -6.30
C LEU A 54 -5.80 1.61 -7.28
N PHE A 55 -6.71 2.15 -8.10
CA PHE A 55 -7.38 1.38 -9.15
C PHE A 55 -6.38 0.80 -10.15
N PHE A 56 -5.44 1.62 -10.64
CA PHE A 56 -4.39 1.15 -11.55
C PHE A 56 -3.41 0.15 -10.91
N MET A 57 -3.24 0.18 -9.58
CA MET A 57 -2.46 -0.85 -8.88
C MET A 57 -3.23 -2.17 -8.72
N MET A 58 -4.53 -2.10 -8.46
CA MET A 58 -5.38 -3.26 -8.22
C MET A 58 -5.79 -3.97 -9.53
N TYR A 59 -6.08 -3.21 -10.58
CA TYR A 59 -6.57 -3.72 -11.86
C TYR A 59 -5.64 -4.78 -12.51
N PRO A 60 -4.31 -4.59 -12.58
CA PRO A 60 -3.40 -5.58 -13.14
C PRO A 60 -3.39 -6.89 -12.35
N ILE A 61 -3.54 -6.83 -11.03
CA ILE A 61 -3.61 -8.02 -10.19
C ILE A 61 -4.90 -8.76 -10.51
N MET A 62 -6.04 -8.05 -10.55
CA MET A 62 -7.35 -8.63 -10.84
C MET A 62 -7.42 -9.36 -12.18
N VAL A 63 -6.89 -8.75 -13.25
CA VAL A 63 -6.91 -9.34 -14.61
C VAL A 63 -5.92 -10.51 -14.75
N LYS A 64 -4.88 -10.57 -13.91
CA LYS A 64 -3.88 -11.65 -13.92
C LYS A 64 -4.27 -12.85 -13.05
N ILE A 65 -5.38 -12.81 -12.32
CA ILE A 65 -5.82 -13.92 -11.48
C ILE A 65 -6.23 -15.12 -12.35
N ASP A 66 -5.62 -16.27 -12.08
CA ASP A 66 -6.02 -17.54 -12.67
C ASP A 66 -7.11 -18.22 -11.81
N PHE A 67 -8.29 -18.46 -12.40
CA PHE A 67 -9.41 -19.12 -11.72
C PHE A 67 -9.06 -20.54 -11.23
N ALA A 68 -8.14 -21.25 -11.89
CA ALA A 68 -7.68 -22.55 -11.45
C ALA A 68 -6.89 -22.48 -10.13
N GLU A 69 -6.10 -21.42 -9.94
CA GLU A 69 -5.39 -21.17 -8.69
C GLU A 69 -6.35 -20.84 -7.55
N VAL A 70 -7.39 -20.05 -7.82
CA VAL A 70 -8.46 -19.74 -6.86
C VAL A 70 -9.16 -21.04 -6.42
N LEU A 71 -9.48 -21.94 -7.35
CA LEU A 71 -10.12 -23.21 -7.04
C LEU A 71 -9.20 -24.13 -6.20
N ARG A 72 -7.89 -24.12 -6.45
CA ARG A 72 -6.89 -24.85 -5.64
C ARG A 72 -6.76 -24.27 -4.24
N ALA A 73 -6.77 -22.94 -4.11
CA ALA A 73 -6.75 -22.24 -2.83
C ALA A 73 -8.01 -22.58 -2.01
N ALA A 74 -9.18 -22.66 -2.64
CA ALA A 74 -10.41 -23.09 -1.98
C ALA A 74 -10.36 -24.54 -1.46
N LYS A 75 -9.68 -25.45 -2.19
CA LYS A 75 -9.46 -26.85 -1.75
C LYS A 75 -8.45 -26.99 -0.61
N THR A 76 -7.65 -25.96 -0.35
CA THR A 76 -6.63 -25.94 0.72
C THR A 76 -6.84 -24.73 1.63
N PRO A 77 -7.88 -24.72 2.49
CA PRO A 77 -8.26 -23.53 3.23
C PRO A 77 -7.31 -23.18 4.37
N LYS A 78 -6.54 -24.15 4.92
CA LYS A 78 -5.69 -23.90 6.11
C LYS A 78 -4.68 -22.76 5.91
N PRO A 79 -3.87 -22.71 4.83
CA PRO A 79 -2.92 -21.62 4.63
C PRO A 79 -3.62 -20.29 4.29
N VAL A 80 -4.72 -20.34 3.54
CA VAL A 80 -5.50 -19.16 3.14
C VAL A 80 -6.15 -18.52 4.37
N ALA A 81 -6.79 -19.32 5.22
CA ALA A 81 -7.43 -18.87 6.45
C ALA A 81 -6.40 -18.30 7.44
N LEU A 82 -5.23 -18.92 7.58
CA LEU A 82 -4.15 -18.40 8.42
C LEU A 82 -3.66 -17.04 7.90
N THR A 83 -3.45 -16.92 6.59
CA THR A 83 -3.03 -15.65 5.97
C THR A 83 -4.09 -14.57 6.15
N LEU A 84 -5.38 -14.91 5.97
CA LEU A 84 -6.49 -13.99 6.18
C LEU A 84 -6.58 -13.55 7.64
N PHE A 85 -6.45 -14.48 8.58
CA PHE A 85 -6.45 -14.20 10.02
C PHE A 85 -5.32 -13.25 10.40
N ILE A 86 -4.08 -13.52 9.96
CA ILE A 86 -2.96 -12.61 10.24
C ILE A 86 -3.20 -11.25 9.57
N ASN A 87 -3.66 -11.22 8.32
CA ASN A 87 -3.83 -9.99 7.56
C ASN A 87 -4.96 -9.10 8.13
N TRP A 88 -6.08 -9.69 8.54
CA TRP A 88 -7.26 -8.95 8.99
C TRP A 88 -7.40 -8.84 10.51
N ALA A 89 -6.90 -9.82 11.29
CA ALA A 89 -7.02 -9.81 12.75
C ALA A 89 -5.72 -9.44 13.46
N VAL A 90 -4.54 -9.65 12.86
CA VAL A 90 -3.28 -9.26 13.53
C VAL A 90 -2.81 -7.89 13.06
N LYS A 91 -2.79 -7.62 11.75
CA LYS A 91 -2.27 -6.35 11.23
C LYS A 91 -3.02 -5.12 11.72
N PRO A 92 -4.37 -5.04 11.71
CA PRO A 92 -5.07 -3.82 12.12
C PRO A 92 -4.87 -3.52 13.61
N PHE A 93 -4.88 -4.54 14.46
CA PHE A 93 -4.66 -4.39 15.89
C PHE A 93 -3.21 -4.02 16.20
N THR A 94 -2.25 -4.60 15.48
CA THR A 94 -0.84 -4.20 15.60
C THR A 94 -0.65 -2.74 15.20
N MET A 95 -1.25 -2.31 14.08
CA MET A 95 -1.22 -0.92 13.64
C MET A 95 -1.86 0.01 14.66
N TYR A 96 -3.03 -0.33 15.21
CA TYR A 96 -3.71 0.47 16.22
C TYR A 96 -2.89 0.56 17.52
N LEU A 97 -2.33 -0.56 18.00
CA LEU A 97 -1.50 -0.61 19.19
C LEU A 97 -0.26 0.28 19.02
N LEU A 98 0.46 0.14 17.90
CA LEU A 98 1.62 0.98 17.61
C LEU A 98 1.24 2.46 17.49
N ALA A 99 0.17 2.78 16.75
CA ALA A 99 -0.29 4.16 16.61
C ALA A 99 -0.64 4.78 17.97
N THR A 100 -1.37 4.05 18.82
CA THR A 100 -1.76 4.52 20.16
C THR A 100 -0.56 4.62 21.09
N PHE A 101 0.39 3.68 21.02
CA PHE A 101 1.61 3.71 21.81
C PHE A 101 2.45 4.94 21.48
N PHE A 102 2.77 5.15 20.20
CA PHE A 102 3.62 6.27 19.78
C PHE A 102 2.90 7.61 19.88
N LEU A 103 1.73 7.75 19.27
CA LEU A 103 1.00 9.02 19.24
C LEU A 103 0.35 9.34 20.59
N GLY A 104 -0.02 8.33 21.38
CA GLY A 104 -0.77 8.50 22.64
C GLY A 104 0.10 8.63 23.89
N TYR A 105 1.22 7.90 23.97
CA TYR A 105 2.06 7.86 25.19
C TYR A 105 3.45 8.44 24.98
N VAL A 106 4.09 8.17 23.84
CA VAL A 106 5.49 8.58 23.60
C VAL A 106 5.60 10.04 23.15
N PHE A 107 4.73 10.49 22.24
CA PHE A 107 4.80 11.84 21.66
C PHE A 107 3.85 12.87 22.31
N ILE A 108 3.03 12.45 23.28
CA ILE A 108 2.12 13.32 24.04
C ILE A 108 2.74 13.82 25.36
N GLY A 109 3.92 13.32 25.73
CA GLY A 109 4.80 13.95 26.72
C GLY A 109 5.72 14.99 26.08
#